data_AF-A0A0A8GVU5-F1
#
_entry.id   AF-A0A0A8GVU5-F1
#
_cell.length_a   1.000
_cell.length_b   1.000
_cell.length_c   1.000
_cell.angle_alpha   90.00
_cell.angle_beta   90.00
_cell.angle_gamma   90.00
#
_symmetry.space_group_name_H-M   'P 1'
#
loop_
_entity.id
_entity.type
_entity.pdbx_description
1 polymer ?
#
loop_
_entity_poly.entity_id
_entity_poly.type
_entity_poly.pdbx_seq_one_letter_code
_entity_poly.pdbx_strand_id
1 'polypeptide(L)'
;MTGLDLYYSIENKLPRKYHWFTNWYIKFEKPKISNEELKLKFEKLNNTQLNEVAFKLSNTKILNPTKVFWLYNFIFGALGVARFAIGHFKIGLFRLIFTIIAIIVSFFLEINPYDPLIGLLYIFFYYGGQGLWVADLFMVGVSLRNQNIEKINNILDETLAKDNV
;
A
#
# COMPACT_ATOMS: atom_id res chain seq x y z
N MET A 1 5.97 26.43 13.04
CA MET A 1 6.08 25.08 12.45
C MET A 1 7.37 25.07 11.64
N THR A 2 8.33 24.24 12.03
CA THR A 2 9.61 24.06 11.32
C THR A 2 9.47 22.96 10.26
N GLY A 3 10.40 22.89 9.31
CA GLY A 3 10.41 21.82 8.30
C GLY A 3 10.48 20.43 8.95
N LEU A 4 11.17 20.34 10.10
CA LEU A 4 11.28 19.14 10.90
C LEU A 4 9.94 18.72 11.54
N ASP A 5 9.19 19.69 12.08
CA ASP A 5 7.87 19.42 12.66
C ASP A 5 6.94 18.80 11.61
N LEU A 6 6.96 19.35 10.39
CA LEU A 6 6.13 18.86 9.29
C LEU A 6 6.57 17.46 8.84
N TYR A 7 7.88 17.21 8.76
CA TYR A 7 8.42 15.87 8.46
C TYR A 7 7.96 14.83 9.49
N TYR A 8 8.10 15.10 10.79
CA TYR A 8 7.69 14.15 11.82
C TYR A 8 6.18 13.90 11.83
N SER A 9 5.36 14.89 11.45
CA SER A 9 3.91 14.71 11.33
C SER A 9 3.51 13.65 10.27
N ILE A 10 4.39 13.41 9.28
CA ILE A 10 4.15 12.46 8.18
C ILE A 10 5.04 11.22 8.21
N GLU A 11 5.99 11.13 9.15
CA GLU A 11 6.96 10.04 9.25
C GLU A 11 6.27 8.67 9.37
N ASN A 12 5.15 8.59 10.08
CA ASN A 12 4.36 7.36 10.21
C ASN A 12 3.77 6.85 8.88
N LYS A 13 3.80 7.66 7.82
CA LYS A 13 3.35 7.32 6.46
C LYS A 13 4.50 6.84 5.55
N LEU A 14 5.75 6.93 6.01
CA LEU A 14 6.96 6.59 5.25
C LEU A 14 7.37 5.11 5.46
N PRO A 15 8.16 4.52 4.54
CA PRO A 15 8.84 3.24 4.74
C PRO A 15 9.71 3.33 5.99
N ARG A 16 9.70 2.31 6.84
CA ARG A 16 10.75 2.17 7.84
C ARG A 16 11.87 1.30 7.25
N LYS A 17 13.09 1.44 7.76
CA LYS A 17 14.14 0.43 7.56
C LYS A 17 13.59 -0.91 8.07
N TYR A 18 13.15 -1.78 7.17
CA TYR A 18 12.66 -3.11 7.52
C TYR A 18 13.68 -4.18 7.10
N HIS A 19 13.83 -5.17 7.98
CA HIS A 19 14.83 -6.23 7.95
C HIS A 19 14.32 -7.49 7.22
N TRP A 20 15.26 -8.23 6.62
CA TRP A 20 15.28 -9.54 5.93
C TRP A 20 14.06 -10.07 5.14
N PHE A 21 12.82 -9.93 5.61
CA PHE A 21 11.63 -10.50 4.98
C PHE A 21 11.29 -9.87 3.62
N THR A 22 11.67 -8.62 3.38
CA THR A 22 11.45 -7.93 2.09
C THR A 22 12.37 -8.44 0.97
N ASN A 23 13.37 -9.26 1.27
CA ASN A 23 14.27 -9.85 0.28
C ASN A 23 13.79 -11.20 -0.26
N TRP A 24 12.70 -11.75 0.29
CA TRP A 24 12.21 -13.08 -0.08
C TRP A 24 11.23 -12.97 -1.26
N TYR A 25 11.69 -13.45 -2.41
CA TYR A 25 10.97 -13.68 -3.68
C TYR A 25 10.48 -12.50 -4.53
N ILE A 26 10.26 -11.30 -4.00
CA ILE A 26 9.76 -10.16 -4.80
C ILE A 26 10.68 -8.96 -4.62
N LYS A 27 11.37 -8.53 -5.69
CA LYS A 27 12.06 -7.23 -5.74
C LYS A 27 11.01 -6.15 -5.53
N PHE A 28 10.84 -5.69 -4.30
CA PHE A 28 10.08 -4.48 -4.06
C PHE A 28 10.77 -3.32 -4.78
N GLU A 29 9.98 -2.55 -5.51
CA GLU A 29 10.45 -1.32 -6.12
C GLU A 29 10.96 -0.44 -5.00
N LYS A 30 12.28 -0.21 -4.95
CA LYS A 30 12.90 0.59 -3.89
C LYS A 30 12.35 2.01 -4.00
N PRO A 31 12.13 2.70 -2.87
CA PRO A 31 11.75 4.11 -2.93
C PRO A 31 12.82 4.87 -3.71
N LYS A 32 12.39 5.78 -4.59
CA LYS A 32 13.28 6.59 -5.44
C LYS A 32 14.21 7.48 -4.63
N ILE A 33 13.79 7.84 -3.41
CA ILE A 33 14.49 8.72 -2.48
C ILE A 33 14.51 8.09 -1.08
N SER A 34 15.58 8.32 -0.32
CA SER A 34 15.69 7.85 1.06
C SER A 34 14.93 8.76 2.04
N ASN A 35 14.55 8.25 3.20
CA ASN A 35 13.92 9.06 4.26
C ASN A 35 14.83 10.19 4.75
N GLU A 36 16.14 9.97 4.72
CA GLU A 36 17.16 10.96 5.12
C GLU A 36 17.23 12.10 4.11
N GLU A 37 17.24 11.78 2.82
CA GLU A 37 17.23 12.78 1.75
C GLU A 37 15.90 13.56 1.72
N LEU A 38 14.76 12.88 1.96
CA LEU A 38 13.47 13.54 2.10
C LEU A 38 13.47 14.52 3.27
N LYS A 39 14.04 14.12 4.41
CA LYS A 39 14.18 14.98 5.60
C LYS A 39 15.01 16.22 5.30
N LEU A 40 16.13 16.07 4.60
CA LEU A 40 16.97 17.19 4.16
C LEU A 40 16.21 18.16 3.24
N LYS A 41 15.31 17.66 2.38
CA LYS A 41 14.46 18.53 1.55
C LYS A 41 13.47 19.35 2.39
N PHE A 42 12.89 18.77 3.45
CA PHE A 42 12.03 19.52 4.38
C PHE A 42 12.79 20.60 5.16
N GLU A 43 14.02 20.33 5.58
CA GLU A 43 14.86 21.30 6.30
C GLU A 43 15.26 22.51 5.44
N LYS A 44 15.32 22.35 4.11
CA LYS A 44 15.64 23.43 3.17
C LYS A 44 14.47 24.39 2.90
N LEU A 45 13.25 24.06 3.33
CA LEU A 45 12.08 24.88 3.05
C LEU A 45 12.09 26.17 3.89
N ASN A 46 11.80 27.30 3.25
CA ASN A 46 11.50 28.55 3.96
C ASN A 46 10.05 28.56 4.48
N ASN A 47 9.68 29.56 5.29
CA ASN A 47 8.35 29.61 5.93
C ASN A 47 7.18 29.63 4.94
N THR A 48 7.32 30.30 3.78
CA THR A 48 6.28 30.37 2.75
C THR A 48 6.11 29.04 2.04
N GLN A 49 7.21 28.41 1.63
CA GLN A 49 7.21 27.07 1.03
C GLN A 49 6.66 26.02 1.99
N LEU A 50 6.99 26.11 3.28
CA LEU A 50 6.53 25.18 4.30
C LEU A 50 5.01 25.20 4.42
N ASN A 51 4.39 26.38 4.38
CA ASN A 51 2.93 26.52 4.35
C ASN A 51 2.32 25.95 3.05
N GLU A 52 2.95 26.18 1.89
CA GLU A 52 2.51 25.60 0.61
C GLU A 52 2.58 24.07 0.64
N VAL A 53 3.68 23.50 1.10
CA VAL A 53 3.87 22.05 1.23
C VAL A 53 2.87 21.48 2.21
N ALA A 54 2.66 22.09 3.38
CA ALA A 54 1.66 21.64 4.34
C ALA A 54 0.25 21.61 3.74
N PHE A 55 -0.13 22.65 3.00
CA PHE A 55 -1.42 22.73 2.30
C PHE A 55 -1.55 21.67 1.19
N LYS A 56 -0.51 21.47 0.38
CA LYS A 56 -0.51 20.42 -0.65
C LYS A 56 -0.59 19.03 -0.04
N LEU A 57 0.14 18.78 1.05
CA LEU A 57 0.11 17.49 1.77
C LEU A 57 -1.26 17.20 2.38
N SER A 58 -1.96 18.21 2.92
CA SER A 58 -3.32 18.03 3.45
C SER A 58 -4.33 17.73 2.36
N ASN A 59 -4.14 18.30 1.16
CA ASN A 59 -5.03 18.08 0.01
C ASN A 59 -4.65 16.84 -0.83
N THR A 60 -3.45 16.30 -0.64
CA THR A 60 -3.00 15.10 -1.33
C THR A 60 -3.50 13.86 -0.63
N LYS A 61 -4.04 12.90 -1.40
CA LYS A 61 -4.47 11.60 -0.88
C LYS A 61 -3.26 10.72 -0.51
N ILE A 62 -2.74 10.94 0.69
CA ILE A 62 -1.70 10.12 1.33
C ILE A 62 -2.40 9.18 2.31
N LEU A 63 -2.48 7.90 1.95
CA LEU A 63 -3.18 6.92 2.78
C LEU A 63 -2.34 6.57 4.01
N ASN A 64 -3.02 6.40 5.13
CA ASN A 64 -2.41 5.91 6.38
C ASN A 64 -2.12 4.40 6.25
N PRO A 65 -0.84 3.96 6.30
CA PRO A 65 -0.50 2.56 6.15
C PRO A 65 -1.12 1.64 7.21
N THR A 66 -1.28 2.11 8.44
CA THR A 66 -1.92 1.35 9.53
C THR A 66 -3.39 1.09 9.22
N LYS A 67 -4.12 2.09 8.70
CA LYS A 67 -5.52 1.92 8.28
C LYS A 67 -5.62 0.93 7.12
N VAL A 68 -4.75 1.05 6.12
CA VAL A 68 -4.74 0.13 4.97
C VAL A 68 -4.42 -1.29 5.42
N PHE A 69 -3.47 -1.47 6.33
CA PHE A 69 -3.13 -2.78 6.88
C PHE A 69 -4.32 -3.39 7.63
N TRP A 70 -4.82 -2.74 8.68
CA TRP A 70 -5.85 -3.34 9.54
C TRP A 70 -7.22 -3.44 8.86
N LEU A 71 -7.69 -2.36 8.26
CA LEU A 71 -9.04 -2.34 7.71
C LEU A 71 -9.08 -2.98 6.33
N TYR A 72 -8.24 -2.52 5.40
CA TYR A 72 -8.37 -2.93 4.01
C TYR A 72 -7.74 -4.28 3.71
N ASN A 73 -6.68 -4.65 4.43
CA ASN A 73 -5.93 -5.86 4.17
C ASN A 73 -6.27 -6.96 5.18
N PHE A 74 -6.27 -6.68 6.48
CA PHE A 74 -6.54 -7.71 7.47
C PHE A 74 -8.03 -8.09 7.48
N ILE A 75 -8.95 -7.12 7.60
CA ILE A 75 -10.40 -7.40 7.63
C ILE A 75 -10.95 -7.71 6.23
N PHE A 76 -10.62 -6.88 5.23
CA PHE A 76 -11.20 -7.00 3.88
C PHE A 76 -10.22 -7.52 2.80
N GLY A 77 -9.09 -8.10 3.19
CA GLY A 77 -8.05 -8.48 2.23
C GLY A 77 -8.45 -9.63 1.31
N ALA A 78 -9.32 -10.53 1.75
CA ALA A 78 -9.88 -11.57 0.88
C ALA A 78 -10.59 -10.96 -0.34
N LEU A 79 -11.22 -9.78 -0.19
CA LEU A 79 -11.89 -9.07 -1.28
C LEU A 79 -10.93 -8.22 -2.14
N GLY A 80 -9.64 -8.16 -1.80
CA GLY A 80 -8.65 -7.34 -2.52
C GLY A 80 -8.78 -5.83 -2.27
N VAL A 81 -9.52 -5.39 -1.24
CA VAL A 81 -9.77 -3.96 -0.96
C VAL A 81 -8.46 -3.17 -0.81
N ALA A 82 -7.46 -3.74 -0.17
CA ALA A 82 -6.16 -3.11 -0.01
C ALA A 82 -5.47 -2.80 -1.35
N ARG A 83 -5.62 -3.68 -2.36
CA ARG A 83 -5.07 -3.50 -3.71
C ARG A 83 -5.80 -2.39 -4.47
N PHE A 84 -7.12 -2.30 -4.34
CA PHE A 84 -7.88 -1.17 -4.89
C PHE A 84 -7.49 0.16 -4.23
N ALA A 85 -7.33 0.17 -2.91
CA ALA A 85 -6.96 1.39 -2.17
C ALA A 85 -5.63 2.00 -2.65
N ILE A 86 -4.63 1.15 -2.97
CA ILE A 86 -3.33 1.59 -3.48
C ILE A 86 -3.29 1.77 -5.01
N GLY A 87 -4.43 1.64 -5.71
CA GLY A 87 -4.54 1.84 -7.16
C GLY A 87 -4.10 0.64 -8.01
N HIS A 88 -3.83 -0.54 -7.42
CA HIS A 88 -3.50 -1.77 -8.15
C HIS A 88 -4.77 -2.47 -8.65
N PHE A 89 -5.54 -1.79 -9.51
CA PHE A 89 -6.88 -2.21 -9.92
C PHE A 89 -6.93 -3.61 -10.55
N LYS A 90 -5.99 -3.96 -11.43
CA LYS A 90 -5.97 -5.28 -12.09
C LYS A 90 -5.83 -6.43 -11.09
N ILE A 91 -4.91 -6.28 -10.13
CA ILE A 91 -4.69 -7.28 -9.07
C ILE A 91 -5.89 -7.31 -8.11
N GLY A 92 -6.45 -6.14 -7.77
CA GLY A 92 -7.68 -6.07 -6.97
C GLY A 92 -8.86 -6.78 -7.63
N LEU A 93 -9.07 -6.58 -8.94
CA LEU A 93 -10.15 -7.22 -9.68
C LEU A 93 -9.94 -8.74 -9.78
N PHE A 94 -8.72 -9.18 -10.08
CA PHE A 94 -8.35 -10.60 -10.05
C PHE A 94 -8.70 -11.22 -8.69
N ARG A 95 -8.35 -10.55 -7.59
CA ARG A 95 -8.68 -11.00 -6.23
C ARG A 95 -10.16 -11.13 -5.98
N LEU A 96 -10.92 -10.11 -6.36
CA LEU A 96 -12.35 -10.11 -6.16
C LEU A 96 -13.01 -11.27 -6.90
N ILE A 97 -12.65 -11.48 -8.18
CA ILE A 97 -13.15 -12.60 -8.98
C ILE A 97 -12.74 -13.94 -8.35
N PHE A 98 -11.48 -14.08 -7.93
CA PHE A 98 -10.97 -15.31 -7.32
C PHE A 98 -11.74 -15.68 -6.05
N THR A 99 -12.05 -14.69 -5.22
CA THR A 99 -12.84 -14.88 -3.98
C THR A 99 -14.30 -15.18 -4.26
N ILE A 100 -14.91 -14.56 -5.28
CA ILE A 100 -16.27 -14.90 -5.72
C ILE A 100 -16.33 -16.36 -6.20
N ILE A 101 -15.35 -16.81 -6.98
CA ILE A 101 -15.28 -18.22 -7.41
C ILE A 101 -15.12 -19.15 -6.20
N ALA A 102 -14.26 -18.79 -5.23
CA ALA A 102 -14.11 -19.58 -4.01
C ALA A 102 -15.44 -19.74 -3.25
N ILE A 103 -16.24 -18.68 -3.14
CA ILE A 103 -17.58 -18.71 -2.52
C ILE A 103 -18.53 -19.62 -3.30
N ILE A 104 -18.58 -19.48 -4.63
CA ILE A 104 -19.43 -20.31 -5.49
C ILE A 104 -19.06 -21.80 -5.35
N VAL A 105 -17.77 -22.12 -5.42
CA VAL A 105 -17.29 -23.50 -5.28
C VAL A 105 -17.59 -24.05 -3.88
N SER A 106 -17.48 -23.24 -2.83
CA SER A 106 -17.84 -23.64 -1.47
C SER A 106 -19.32 -24.04 -1.38
N PHE A 107 -20.22 -23.27 -2.00
CA PHE A 107 -21.64 -23.58 -2.05
C PHE A 107 -21.93 -24.89 -2.80
N PHE A 108 -21.25 -25.13 -3.93
CA PHE A 108 -21.39 -26.39 -4.66
C PHE A 108 -20.87 -27.59 -3.86
N LEU A 109 -19.81 -27.41 -3.06
CA LEU A 109 -19.28 -28.46 -2.19
C LEU A 109 -20.26 -28.81 -1.08
N GLU A 110 -20.98 -27.84 -0.53
CA GLU A 110 -22.04 -28.09 0.47
C GLU A 110 -23.19 -28.93 -0.11
N ILE A 111 -23.56 -28.71 -1.38
CA ILE A 111 -24.63 -29.48 -2.05
C ILE A 111 -24.13 -30.88 -2.42
N ASN A 112 -22.89 -31.02 -2.88
CA ASN A 112 -22.32 -32.29 -3.36
C ASN A 112 -20.97 -32.59 -2.67
N PRO A 113 -20.98 -33.00 -1.39
CA PRO A 113 -19.76 -33.08 -0.57
C PRO A 113 -18.78 -34.18 -0.99
N TYR A 114 -19.23 -35.17 -1.77
CA TYR A 114 -18.41 -36.29 -2.22
C TYR A 114 -17.89 -36.16 -3.65
N ASP A 115 -18.18 -35.04 -4.35
CA ASP A 115 -17.67 -34.81 -5.69
C ASP A 115 -16.16 -34.46 -5.63
N PRO A 116 -15.27 -35.31 -6.19
CA PRO A 116 -13.83 -35.09 -6.09
C PRO A 116 -13.35 -33.85 -6.86
N LEU A 117 -14.02 -33.50 -7.95
CA LEU A 117 -13.66 -32.33 -8.77
C LEU A 117 -13.99 -31.04 -8.01
N ILE A 118 -15.19 -30.97 -7.42
CA ILE A 118 -15.59 -29.80 -6.61
C ILE A 118 -14.68 -29.66 -5.40
N GLY A 119 -14.32 -30.77 -4.74
CA GLY A 119 -13.35 -30.78 -3.64
C GLY A 119 -11.98 -30.23 -4.06
N LEU A 120 -11.46 -30.63 -5.22
CA LEU A 120 -10.19 -30.12 -5.74
C LEU A 120 -10.25 -28.62 -6.05
N LEU A 121 -11.34 -28.16 -6.69
CA LEU A 121 -11.54 -26.73 -6.96
C LEU A 121 -11.63 -25.93 -5.66
N TYR A 122 -12.29 -26.46 -4.63
CA TYR A 122 -12.38 -25.80 -3.33
C TYR A 122 -10.99 -25.62 -2.73
N ILE A 123 -10.17 -26.67 -2.72
CA ILE A 123 -8.80 -26.58 -2.21
C ILE A 123 -8.02 -25.50 -2.97
N PHE A 124 -8.09 -25.50 -4.29
CA PHE A 124 -7.37 -24.53 -5.12
C PHE A 124 -7.80 -23.09 -4.85
N PHE A 125 -9.10 -22.80 -4.91
CA PHE A 125 -9.61 -21.43 -4.76
C PHE A 125 -9.59 -20.94 -3.31
N TYR A 126 -9.92 -21.80 -2.34
CA TYR A 126 -9.91 -21.42 -0.94
C TYR A 126 -8.48 -21.22 -0.43
N TYR A 127 -7.63 -22.24 -0.49
CA TYR A 127 -6.26 -22.14 0.03
C TYR A 127 -5.38 -21.25 -0.85
N GLY A 128 -5.58 -21.25 -2.18
CA GLY A 128 -4.93 -20.29 -3.06
C GLY A 128 -5.30 -18.85 -2.71
N GLY A 129 -6.58 -18.59 -2.39
CA GLY A 129 -7.06 -17.27 -1.97
C GLY A 129 -6.44 -16.81 -0.65
N GLN A 130 -6.32 -17.73 0.32
CA GLN A 130 -5.62 -17.50 1.60
C GLN A 130 -4.13 -17.22 1.38
N GLY A 131 -3.44 -18.01 0.57
CA GLY A 131 -2.03 -17.82 0.27
C GLY A 131 -1.76 -16.47 -0.37
N LEU A 132 -2.58 -16.08 -1.34
CA LEU A 132 -2.52 -14.74 -1.89
C LEU A 132 -2.77 -13.69 -0.78
N TRP A 133 -3.78 -13.86 0.09
CA TRP A 133 -4.14 -12.89 1.15
C TRP A 133 -2.96 -12.63 2.10
N VAL A 134 -2.32 -13.69 2.55
CA VAL A 134 -1.08 -13.61 3.35
C VAL A 134 -0.01 -12.83 2.60
N ALA A 135 0.17 -13.09 1.31
CA ALA A 135 1.14 -12.37 0.50
C ALA A 135 0.85 -10.85 0.47
N ASP A 136 -0.42 -10.45 0.36
CA ASP A 136 -0.83 -9.05 0.40
C ASP A 136 -0.57 -8.38 1.74
N LEU A 137 -0.69 -9.08 2.87
CA LEU A 137 -0.40 -8.55 4.21
C LEU A 137 1.01 -7.93 4.29
N PHE A 138 1.98 -8.55 3.63
CA PHE A 138 3.36 -8.06 3.60
C PHE A 138 3.59 -7.04 2.48
N MET A 139 3.01 -7.26 1.29
CA MET A 139 3.35 -6.46 0.11
C MET A 139 2.68 -5.10 0.06
N VAL A 140 1.40 -5.01 0.43
CA VAL A 140 0.61 -3.79 0.23
C VAL A 140 1.15 -2.64 1.10
N GLY A 141 1.59 -2.95 2.31
CA GLY A 141 2.17 -1.94 3.22
C GLY A 141 3.44 -1.31 2.66
N VAL A 142 4.32 -2.10 2.04
CA VAL A 142 5.56 -1.61 1.42
C VAL A 142 5.25 -0.74 0.20
N SER A 143 4.43 -1.26 -0.72
CA SER A 143 4.05 -0.54 -1.94
C SER A 143 3.38 0.80 -1.63
N LEU A 144 2.46 0.83 -0.66
CA LEU A 144 1.80 2.07 -0.24
C LEU A 144 2.78 3.10 0.29
N ARG A 145 3.71 2.69 1.16
CA ARG A 145 4.68 3.61 1.76
C ARG A 145 5.63 4.19 0.71
N ASN A 146 6.01 3.41 -0.29
CA ASN A 146 6.82 3.89 -1.41
C ASN A 146 6.05 4.89 -2.29
N GLN A 147 4.77 4.61 -2.61
CA GLN A 147 3.91 5.55 -3.31
C GLN A 147 3.70 6.85 -2.51
N ASN A 148 3.58 6.76 -1.18
CA ASN A 148 3.46 7.93 -0.32
C ASN A 148 4.74 8.78 -0.38
N ILE A 149 5.93 8.16 -0.31
CA ILE A 149 7.21 8.87 -0.51
C ILE A 149 7.24 9.59 -1.83
N GLU A 150 6.86 8.93 -2.92
CA GLU A 150 6.93 9.52 -4.26
C GLU A 150 6.04 10.75 -4.37
N LYS A 151 4.80 10.67 -3.86
CA LYS A 151 3.88 11.81 -3.81
C LYS A 151 4.45 12.98 -3.00
N ILE A 152 5.02 12.69 -1.83
CA ILE A 152 5.61 13.74 -0.97
C ILE A 152 6.82 14.36 -1.66
N ASN A 153 7.69 13.54 -2.26
CA ASN A 153 8.87 14.01 -2.96
C ASN A 153 8.51 14.91 -4.14
N ASN A 154 7.52 14.54 -4.95
CA ASN A 154 7.07 15.35 -6.07
C ASN A 154 6.56 16.73 -5.60
N ILE A 155 5.80 16.78 -4.50
CA ILE A 155 5.34 18.05 -3.90
C ILE A 155 6.53 18.92 -3.48
N LEU A 156 7.55 18.33 -2.86
CA LEU A 156 8.76 19.04 -2.42
C LEU A 156 9.54 19.58 -3.63
N ASP A 157 9.77 18.75 -4.63
CA ASP A 157 10.54 19.11 -5.83
C ASP A 157 9.84 20.23 -6.61
N GLU A 158 8.52 20.15 -6.79
CA GLU A 158 7.73 21.23 -7.42
C GLU A 158 7.82 22.55 -6.65
N THR A 159 7.87 22.49 -5.31
CA THR A 159 7.86 23.70 -4.48
C THR A 159 9.25 24.33 -4.39
N LEU A 160 10.31 23.51 -4.33
CA LEU A 160 11.70 23.97 -4.34
C LEU A 160 12.12 24.51 -5.73
N ALA A 161 11.58 23.95 -6.82
CA ALA A 161 11.89 24.41 -8.17
C ALA A 161 11.34 25.81 -8.48
N LYS A 162 10.25 26.23 -7.82
CA LYS A 162 9.62 27.55 -8.02
C LYS A 162 10.48 28.73 -7.55
N ASP A 163 11.39 28.54 -6.61
CA ASP A 163 12.29 29.59 -6.11
C ASP A 163 13.55 29.76 -6.97
N ASN A 164 13.79 28.86 -7.94
CA ASN A 164 14.92 28.94 -8.88
C ASN A 164 14.56 29.68 -10.19
N VAL A 165 13.37 30.30 -10.25
CA VAL A 165 12.85 31.12 -11.37
C VAL A 165 12.52 32.51 -10.83
#